data_AF-A0A6I0FK77-F1
#
_entry.id   AF-A0A6I0FK77-F1
#
_cell.length_a   1.000
_cell.length_b   1.000
_cell.length_c   1.000
_cell.angle_alpha   90.00
_cell.angle_beta   90.00
_cell.angle_gamma   90.00
#
_symmetry.space_group_name_H-M   'P 1'
#
loop_
_entity.id
_entity.type
_entity.pdbx_description
1 polymer ?
#
loop_
_entity_poly.entity_id
_entity_poly.type
_entity_poly.pdbx_seq_one_letter_code
_entity_poly.pdbx_strand_id
1 'polypeptide(L)' 'MITYDSFKRVVLEDIKKTYQANFQLSHREWIDAVEQVQRDLLYNRLYFQKEVTYSEFVDLLYIFLSMKSRN' A
#
# COMPACT_ATOMS: atom_id res chain seq x y z
N MET A 1 6.17 12.78 19.96
CA MET A 1 6.02 13.40 18.63
C MET A 1 6.03 12.29 17.60
N ILE A 2 4.99 12.15 16.79
CA ILE A 2 4.92 11.12 15.75
C ILE A 2 5.75 11.60 14.57
N THR A 3 6.76 10.83 14.16
CA THR A 3 7.53 11.12 12.93
C THR A 3 6.86 10.49 11.73
N TYR A 4 7.13 11.01 10.53
CA TYR A 4 6.62 10.45 9.28
C TYR A 4 7.00 8.98 9.10
N ASP A 5 8.20 8.58 9.50
CA ASP A 5 8.64 7.17 9.48
C ASP A 5 7.90 6.30 10.50
N SER A 6 7.60 6.85 11.68
CA SER A 6 6.79 6.17 12.70
C SER A 6 5.38 5.90 12.17
N PHE A 7 4.78 6.90 11.51
CA PHE A 7 3.47 6.77 10.89
C PHE A 7 3.46 5.72 9.77
N LYS A 8 4.43 5.77 8.85
CA LYS A 8 4.59 4.77 7.78
C LYS A 8 4.67 3.35 8.33
N ARG A 9 5.45 3.15 9.40
CA ARG A 9 5.59 1.83 10.02
C ARG A 9 4.26 1.33 10.58
N VAL A 10 3.50 2.18 11.27
CA VAL A 10 2.18 1.79 11.81
C VAL A 10 1.21 1.41 10.70
N VAL A 11 1.13 2.20 9.64
CA VAL A 11 0.28 1.92 8.47
C VAL A 11 0.68 0.61 7.79
N LEU A 12 1.98 0.39 7.59
CA LEU A 12 2.48 -0.85 6.98
C LEU A 12 2.11 -2.08 7.82
N GLU A 13 2.21 -2.00 9.14
CA GLU A 13 1.84 -3.12 10.03
C GLU A 13 0.32 -3.37 10.08
N ASP A 14 -0.50 -2.33 9.99
CA ASP A 14 -1.96 -2.45 9.90
C ASP A 14 -2.40 -3.16 8.61
N ILE A 15 -1.84 -2.74 7.49
CA ILE A 15 -2.03 -3.38 6.18
C ILE A 15 -1.59 -4.83 6.21
N LYS A 16 -0.39 -5.10 6.73
CA LYS A 16 0.13 -6.47 6.86
C LYS A 16 -0.83 -7.34 7.65
N LYS A 17 -1.27 -6.91 8.83
CA LYS A 17 -2.22 -7.69 9.65
C LYS A 17 -3.51 -8.00 8.90
N THR A 18 -4.02 -7.02 8.14
CA THR A 18 -5.26 -7.18 7.37
C THR A 18 -5.13 -8.23 6.27
N TYR A 19 -3.95 -8.35 5.66
CA TYR A 19 -3.77 -9.13 4.43
C TYR A 19 -2.80 -10.31 4.53
N GLN A 20 -2.12 -10.50 5.65
CA GLN A 20 -1.14 -11.57 5.85
C GLN A 20 -1.76 -12.96 5.73
N ALA A 21 -3.05 -13.10 6.03
CA ALA A 21 -3.78 -14.35 5.81
C ALA A 21 -3.92 -14.70 4.31
N ASN A 22 -3.91 -13.68 3.45
CA ASN A 22 -4.14 -13.82 2.01
C ASN A 22 -2.83 -13.78 1.20
N PHE A 23 -1.79 -13.13 1.73
CA PHE A 23 -0.49 -12.96 1.06
C PHE A 23 0.67 -13.24 2.00
N GLN A 24 1.44 -14.28 1.70
CA GLN A 24 2.69 -14.60 2.41
C GLN A 24 3.87 -13.85 1.76
N LEU A 25 4.02 -12.58 2.11
CA LEU A 25 5.09 -11.71 1.61
C LEU A 25 6.16 -11.46 2.69
N SER A 26 7.41 -11.38 2.28
CA SER A 26 8.49 -10.89 3.14
C SER A 26 8.32 -9.41 3.48
N HIS A 27 9.01 -8.94 4.52
CA HIS A 27 8.96 -7.52 4.92
C HIS A 27 9.33 -6.56 3.77
N ARG A 28 10.31 -6.95 2.96
CA ARG A 28 10.76 -6.16 1.81
C ARG A 28 9.70 -6.09 0.73
N GLU A 29 9.05 -7.21 0.40
CA GLU A 29 7.99 -7.24 -0.60
C GLU A 29 6.77 -6.40 -0.21
N TRP A 30 6.47 -6.32 1.09
CA TRP A 30 5.45 -5.41 1.61
C TRP A 30 5.80 -3.95 1.38
N ILE A 31 7.05 -3.55 1.64
CA ILE A 31 7.53 -2.19 1.38
C ILE A 31 7.42 -1.89 -0.11
N ASP A 32 7.94 -2.77 -0.96
CA ASP A 32 7.96 -2.58 -2.41
C ASP A 32 6.53 -2.43 -2.98
N ALA A 33 5.57 -3.24 -2.49
CA ALA A 33 4.17 -3.16 -2.90
C ALA A 33 3.51 -1.84 -2.49
N VAL A 34 3.72 -1.40 -1.25
CA VAL A 34 3.20 -0.12 -0.74
C VAL A 34 3.78 1.06 -1.51
N GLU A 35 5.09 1.06 -1.77
CA GLU A 35 5.74 2.13 -2.55
C GLU A 35 5.22 2.18 -3.99
N GLN A 36 4.99 1.02 -4.61
CA GLN A 36 4.46 0.95 -5.96
C GLN A 36 3.06 1.55 -6.05
N VAL A 37 2.14 1.11 -5.19
CA VAL A 37 0.76 1.63 -5.16
C VAL A 37 0.73 3.12 -4.79
N GLN A 38 1.62 3.55 -3.89
CA GLN A 38 1.75 4.97 -3.56
C GLN A 38 2.20 5.81 -4.77
N ARG A 39 3.14 5.31 -5.58
CA ARG A 39 3.56 5.98 -6.83
C ARG A 39 2.41 6.08 -7.82
N ASP A 40 1.67 4.98 -8.04
CA ASP A 40 0.54 4.95 -8.97
C ASP A 40 -0.56 5.95 -8.57
N LEU A 41 -0.83 6.05 -7.26
CA LEU A 41 -1.77 7.02 -6.71
C LEU A 41 -1.27 8.46 -6.77
N LEU A 42 0.03 8.69 -6.57
CA LEU A 42 0.63 10.01 -6.74
C LEU A 42 0.47 10.49 -8.19
N TYR A 43 0.71 9.60 -9.16
CA TYR A 43 0.44 9.90 -10.56
C TYR A 43 -1.03 10.26 -10.78
N ASN A 44 -1.96 9.46 -10.27
CA ASN A 44 -3.39 9.77 -10.40
C ASN A 44 -3.77 11.13 -9.79
N ARG A 45 -3.22 11.47 -8.62
CA ARG A 45 -3.44 12.78 -8.00
C ARG A 45 -2.88 13.92 -8.83
N LEU A 46 -1.67 13.77 -9.38
CA LEU A 46 -1.01 14.80 -10.20
C LEU A 46 -1.73 15.04 -11.52
N TYR A 47 -2.18 13.97 -12.19
CA TYR A 47 -2.82 14.06 -13.51
C TYR A 47 -4.31 14.38 -13.45
N PHE A 48 -5.04 13.85 -12.47
CA PHE A 48 -6.50 13.98 -12.39
C PHE A 48 -6.97 14.91 -11.27
N GLN A 49 -6.04 15.51 -10.51
CA GLN A 49 -6.34 16.39 -9.35
C GLN A 49 -7.29 15.76 -8.33
N LYS A 50 -7.39 14.43 -8.32
CA LYS A 50 -8.28 13.69 -7.44
C LYS A 50 -7.61 13.47 -6.09
N GLU A 51 -8.29 13.82 -5.01
CA GLU A 51 -7.86 13.40 -3.67
C GLU A 51 -7.92 11.87 -3.55
N VAL A 52 -6.90 11.29 -2.93
CA VAL A 52 -6.79 9.86 -2.71
C VAL A 52 -7.01 9.60 -1.23
N THR A 53 -8.04 8.82 -0.94
CA THR A 53 -8.37 8.40 0.43
C THR A 53 -7.53 7.19 0.85
N TYR A 54 -7.40 6.99 2.16
CA TYR A 54 -6.71 5.80 2.71
C TYR A 54 -7.37 4.49 2.25
N SER A 55 -8.70 4.45 2.21
CA SER A 55 -9.45 3.28 1.73
C SER A 55 -9.14 2.94 0.27
N GLU A 56 -9.08 3.94 -0.62
CA GLU A 56 -8.72 3.71 -2.02
C GLU A 56 -7.29 3.16 -2.17
N PHE A 57 -6.36 3.65 -1.34
CA PHE A 57 -5.00 3.10 -1.29
C PHE A 57 -4.99 1.63 -0.87
N VAL A 58 -5.74 1.28 0.18
CA VAL A 58 -5.84 -0.09 0.70
C VAL A 58 -6.44 -1.04 -0.35
N ASP A 59 -7.51 -0.61 -1.04
CA ASP A 59 -8.15 -1.41 -2.11
C ASP A 59 -7.20 -1.66 -3.29
N LEU A 60 -6.48 -0.63 -3.74
CA LEU A 60 -5.51 -0.76 -4.83
C LEU A 60 -4.34 -1.65 -4.44
N LEU A 61 -3.87 -1.57 -3.20
CA LEU A 61 -2.84 -2.45 -2.69
C LEU A 61 -3.30 -3.91 -2.70
N TYR A 62 -4.53 -4.18 -2.29
CA TYR A 62 -5.10 -5.53 -2.39
C TYR A 62 -5.18 -6.04 -3.83
N ILE A 63 -5.63 -5.21 -4.78
CA ILE A 63 -5.70 -5.55 -6.19
C ILE A 63 -4.30 -5.86 -6.74
N PHE A 64 -3.32 -4.98 -6.47
CA PHE A 64 -1.94 -5.14 -6.92
C PHE A 64 -1.34 -6.46 -6.41
N LEU A 65 -1.50 -6.76 -5.12
CA LEU A 65 -1.01 -8.00 -4.52
C LEU A 65 -1.71 -9.23 -5.10
N SER A 66 -3.03 -9.15 -5.32
CA SER A 66 -3.83 -10.22 -5.94
C SER A 66 -3.40 -10.52 -7.38
N MET A 67 -2.95 -9.50 -8.12
CA MET A 67 -2.41 -9.68 -9.46
C MET A 67 -1.00 -10.28 -9.42
N LYS A 68 -0.15 -9.81 -8.50
CA LYS A 68 1.22 -10.30 -8.34
C LYS A 68 1.27 -11.77 -7.92
N SER A 69 0.35 -12.22 -7.06
CA SER A 69 0.32 -13.61 -6.58
C SER A 69 -0.18 -14.63 -7.62
N ARG A 70 -0.75 -14.18 -8.73
CA ARG A 70 -1.26 -15.05 -9.82
C ARG A 70 -0.22 -15.30 -10.92
N ASN A 71 0.91 -14.60 -10.89
CA ASN A 71 2.03 -14.74 -11.82
C ASN A 71 3.21 -15.42 -11.14
#